data_AF-W1YB58-F1
#
_entry.id   AF-W1YB58-F1
#
_cell.length_a   1.000
_cell.length_b   1.000
_cell.length_c   1.000
_cell.angle_alpha   90.00
_cell.angle_beta   90.00
_cell.angle_gamma   90.00
#
_symmetry.space_group_name_H-M   'P 1'
#
loop_
_entity.id
_entity.type
_entity.pdbx_description
1 polymer ?
#
loop_
_entity_poly.entity_id
_entity_poly.type
_entity_poly.pdbx_seq_one_letter_code
_entity_poly.pdbx_strand_id
1 'polypeptide(L)'
;MVITNRLGITDSPTLAREEERISKKAATTLFEKNLLNDMPSGTWTTLQRIHTILFQDIYDFAGALRSVNIAKGNFRFVPVMDLAEAVRT
;
A
#
# COMPACT_ATOMS: atom_id res chain seq x y z
N MET A 1 -5.00 -17.40 -0.69
CA MET A 1 -6.15 -16.49 -0.50
C MET A 1 -5.98 -15.35 -1.47
N VAL A 2 -7.05 -14.89 -2.11
CA VAL A 2 -7.01 -13.80 -3.08
C VAL A 2 -7.74 -12.62 -2.49
N ILE A 3 -7.10 -11.44 -2.52
CA ILE A 3 -7.64 -10.21 -1.97
C ILE A 3 -8.44 -9.50 -3.07
N THR A 4 -9.55 -8.85 -2.70
CA THR A 4 -10.33 -8.03 -3.62
C THR A 4 -9.42 -6.99 -4.28
N ASN A 5 -9.40 -6.99 -5.60
CA ASN A 5 -8.54 -6.15 -6.43
C ASN A 5 -9.33 -5.59 -7.62
N ARG A 6 -8.89 -4.45 -8.14
CA ARG A 6 -9.49 -3.75 -9.28
C ARG A 6 -9.34 -4.50 -10.60
N LEU A 7 -8.45 -5.49 -10.65
CA LEU A 7 -8.15 -6.28 -11.85
C LEU A 7 -9.14 -7.43 -12.04
N GLY A 8 -10.00 -7.70 -11.04
CA GLY A 8 -10.95 -8.82 -11.08
C GLY A 8 -10.28 -10.20 -11.05
N ILE A 9 -9.00 -10.28 -10.68
CA ILE A 9 -8.24 -11.54 -10.69
C ILE A 9 -8.63 -12.37 -9.46
N THR A 10 -8.93 -13.65 -9.68
CA THR A 10 -9.44 -14.58 -8.66
C THR A 10 -8.48 -15.71 -8.30
N ASP A 11 -7.29 -15.77 -8.91
CA ASP A 11 -6.23 -16.72 -8.57
C ASP A 11 -4.95 -16.01 -8.05
N SER A 12 -4.32 -16.63 -7.06
CA SER A 12 -3.19 -16.02 -6.35
C SER A 12 -1.92 -15.88 -7.20
N PRO A 13 -1.50 -16.86 -8.02
CA PRO A 13 -0.29 -16.72 -8.83
C PRO A 13 -0.39 -15.61 -9.88
N THR A 14 -1.54 -15.47 -10.54
CA THR A 14 -1.75 -14.42 -11.54
C THR A 14 -1.85 -13.05 -10.88
N LEU A 15 -2.56 -12.95 -9.75
CA LEU A 15 -2.64 -11.70 -9.01
C LEU A 15 -1.24 -11.21 -8.60
N ALA A 16 -0.40 -12.08 -8.04
CA ALA A 16 0.95 -11.71 -7.62
C ALA A 16 1.83 -11.19 -8.78
N ARG A 17 1.72 -11.80 -9.97
CA ARG A 17 2.45 -11.36 -11.17
C ARG A 17 2.00 -9.97 -11.65
N GLU A 18 0.69 -9.74 -11.70
CA GLU A 18 0.15 -8.45 -12.14
C GLU A 18 0.41 -7.34 -11.11
N GLU A 19 0.30 -7.66 -9.82
CA GLU A 19 0.67 -6.75 -8.73
C GLU A 19 2.13 -6.30 -8.85
N GLU A 20 3.06 -7.25 -9.04
CA GLU A 20 4.48 -6.95 -9.23
C GLU A 20 4.70 -6.07 -10.46
N ARG A 21 4.12 -6.44 -11.61
CA ARG A 21 4.29 -5.72 -12.87
C ARG A 21 3.79 -4.27 -12.78
N ILE A 22 2.59 -4.07 -12.22
CA ILE A 22 1.94 -2.76 -12.13
C ILE A 22 2.66 -1.88 -11.10
N SER A 23 2.92 -2.41 -9.89
CA SER A 23 3.57 -1.65 -8.82
C SER A 23 5.00 -1.23 -9.17
N LYS A 24 5.79 -2.09 -9.85
CA LYS A 24 7.14 -1.73 -10.32
C LYS A 24 7.11 -0.61 -11.35
N LYS A 25 6.17 -0.64 -12.30
CA LYS A 25 6.00 0.44 -13.27
C LYS A 25 5.62 1.77 -12.59
N ALA A 26 4.75 1.71 -11.58
CA ALA A 26 4.40 2.86 -10.76
C ALA A 26 5.61 3.39 -9.96
N ALA A 27 6.45 2.50 -9.42
CA ALA A 27 7.68 2.88 -8.72
C ALA A 27 8.68 3.61 -9.64
N THR A 28 8.86 3.12 -10.88
CA THR A 28 9.67 3.83 -11.90
C THR A 28 9.12 5.24 -12.13
N THR A 29 7.81 5.37 -12.31
CA THR A 29 7.16 6.68 -12.52
C THR A 29 7.35 7.60 -11.32
N LEU A 30 7.21 7.07 -10.10
CA LEU A 30 7.41 7.81 -8.84
C LEU A 30 8.82 8.41 -8.77
N PHE A 31 9.83 7.63 -9.18
CA PHE A 31 11.22 8.05 -9.16
C PHE A 31 11.54 9.04 -10.29
N GLU A 32 11.25 8.69 -11.54
CA GLU A 32 11.58 9.50 -12.72
C GLU A 32 10.91 10.87 -12.71
N LYS A 33 9.67 10.95 -12.19
CA LYS A 33 8.92 12.19 -12.07
C LYS A 33 9.18 12.93 -10.76
N ASN A 34 10.08 12.45 -9.91
CA ASN A 34 10.44 13.11 -8.65
C ASN A 34 9.21 13.40 -7.75
N LEU A 35 8.23 12.49 -7.72
CA LEU A 35 6.90 12.76 -7.13
C LEU A 35 6.91 12.96 -5.61
N LEU A 36 8.05 12.73 -4.95
CA LEU A 36 8.22 12.88 -3.50
C LEU A 36 9.16 14.03 -3.11
N ASN A 37 9.78 14.74 -4.07
CA ASN A 37 10.85 15.70 -3.76
C ASN A 37 10.38 16.84 -2.84
N ASP A 38 9.13 17.27 -2.99
CA ASP A 38 8.54 18.34 -2.19
C ASP A 38 7.79 17.82 -0.95
N MET A 39 7.93 16.52 -0.63
CA MET A 39 7.24 15.91 0.50
C MET A 39 8.18 15.70 1.69
N PRO A 40 7.75 15.97 2.93
CA PRO A 40 8.57 15.77 4.11
C PRO A 40 8.81 14.28 4.35
N SER A 41 10.08 13.90 4.53
CA SER A 41 10.45 12.54 4.90
C SER A 41 9.97 12.19 6.32
N GLY A 42 9.74 10.90 6.57
CA GLY A 42 9.38 10.40 7.90
C GLY A 42 7.94 10.69 8.35
N THR A 43 7.07 11.21 7.47
CA THR A 43 5.66 11.49 7.79
C THR A 43 4.72 10.41 7.26
N TRP A 44 3.57 10.24 7.94
CA TRP A 44 2.49 9.37 7.47
C TRP A 44 1.98 9.79 6.10
N THR A 45 1.84 11.09 5.85
CA THR A 45 1.36 11.63 4.56
C THR A 45 2.24 11.19 3.40
N THR A 46 3.57 11.19 3.58
CA THR A 46 4.51 10.70 2.56
C THR A 46 4.40 9.19 2.36
N LEU A 47 4.29 8.42 3.45
CA LEU A 47 4.08 6.97 3.35
C LEU A 47 2.76 6.61 2.66
N GLN A 48 1.67 7.30 3.02
CA GLN A 48 0.37 7.18 2.38
C GLN A 48 0.49 7.46 0.88
N ARG A 49 1.18 8.53 0.49
CA ARG A 49 1.37 8.90 -0.92
C ARG A 49 2.14 7.83 -1.70
N ILE A 50 3.21 7.29 -1.12
CA ILE A 50 3.96 6.17 -1.70
C ILE A 50 3.02 4.98 -1.94
N HIS A 51 2.27 4.57 -0.92
CA HIS A 51 1.36 3.43 -1.04
C HIS A 51 0.24 3.68 -2.05
N THR A 52 -0.33 4.88 -2.11
CA THR A 52 -1.32 5.23 -3.15
C THR A 52 -0.71 5.09 -4.54
N ILE A 53 0.45 5.69 -4.82
CA ILE A 53 1.06 5.65 -6.16
C ILE A 53 1.34 4.21 -6.59
N LEU A 54 1.89 3.38 -5.70
CA LEU A 54 2.26 2.01 -6.04
C LEU A 54 1.07 1.09 -6.31
N PHE A 55 -0.07 1.34 -5.65
CA PHE A 55 -1.17 0.36 -5.59
C PHE A 55 -2.54 0.88 -6.02
N GLN A 56 -2.70 2.15 -6.39
CA GLN A 56 -4.00 2.75 -6.76
C GLN A 56 -4.70 2.05 -7.95
N ASP A 57 -3.94 1.43 -8.84
CA ASP A 57 -4.47 0.70 -10.00
C ASP A 57 -4.77 -0.78 -9.67
N ILE A 58 -4.44 -1.23 -8.45
CA ILE A 58 -4.58 -2.62 -7.99
C ILE A 58 -5.66 -2.70 -6.90
N TYR A 59 -5.70 -1.78 -5.95
CA TYR A 59 -6.55 -1.86 -4.75
C TYR A 59 -7.31 -0.57 -4.48
N ASP A 60 -8.60 -0.68 -4.14
CA ASP A 60 -9.43 0.47 -3.75
C ASP A 60 -8.96 1.16 -2.47
N PHE A 61 -8.29 0.42 -1.58
CA PHE A 61 -7.79 0.92 -0.31
C PHE A 61 -6.37 1.48 -0.39
N ALA A 62 -5.81 1.72 -1.58
CA ALA A 62 -4.44 2.19 -1.72
C ALA A 62 -4.20 3.53 -1.00
N GLY A 63 -3.38 3.50 0.06
CA GLY A 63 -3.09 4.65 0.93
C GLY A 63 -4.05 4.82 2.10
N ALA A 64 -5.07 3.96 2.23
CA ALA A 64 -5.95 3.97 3.40
C ALA A 64 -5.31 3.22 4.57
N LEU A 65 -5.70 3.60 5.79
CA LEU A 65 -5.46 2.77 6.97
C LEU A 65 -6.29 1.49 6.87
N ARG A 66 -5.71 0.37 7.30
CA ARG A 66 -6.41 -0.91 7.32
C ARG A 66 -7.52 -0.91 8.38
N SER A 67 -8.60 -1.64 8.08
CA SER A 67 -9.76 -1.82 8.94
C SER A 67 -9.75 -3.13 9.72
N VAL A 68 -8.75 -3.99 9.52
CA VAL A 68 -8.61 -5.29 10.18
C VAL A 68 -7.27 -5.42 10.90
N ASN A 69 -7.23 -6.19 11.99
CA ASN A 69 -5.98 -6.54 12.66
C ASN A 69 -5.19 -7.55 11.82
N ILE A 70 -3.86 -7.41 11.80
CA ILE A 70 -2.95 -8.29 11.06
C ILE A 70 -1.82 -8.80 11.96
N ALA A 71 -1.32 -9.99 11.65
CA ALA A 71 -0.22 -10.64 12.34
C ALA A 71 0.68 -11.37 11.34
N LYS A 72 1.95 -11.56 11.70
CA LYS A 72 2.88 -12.41 10.95
C LYS A 72 3.55 -13.38 11.92
N GLY A 73 3.25 -14.68 11.76
CA GLY A 73 3.58 -15.68 12.78
C GLY A 73 2.95 -15.30 14.13
N ASN A 74 3.76 -15.25 15.18
CA ASN A 74 3.30 -14.90 16.53
C ASN A 74 3.32 -13.38 16.83
N PHE A 75 3.78 -12.55 15.89
CA PHE A 75 3.83 -11.10 16.07
C PHE A 75 2.55 -10.42 15.58
N ARG A 76 1.89 -9.67 16.48
CA ARG A 76 0.73 -8.84 16.14
C ARG A 76 1.16 -7.39 15.94
N PHE A 77 0.74 -6.80 14.82
CA PHE A 77 0.96 -5.37 14.57
C PHE A 77 -0.01 -4.51 15.40
N VAL A 78 0.21 -3.19 15.42
CA VAL A 78 -0.60 -2.20 16.15
C VAL A 78 -2.11 -2.46 15.97
N PRO A 79 -2.94 -2.56 17.01
CA PRO A 79 -4.38 -2.77 16.84
C PRO A 79 -5.04 -1.67 16.00
N VAL A 80 -6.07 -1.99 15.21
CA VAL A 80 -6.80 -0.99 14.39
C VAL A 80 -7.31 0.17 15.23
N MET A 81 -7.77 -0.11 16.45
CA MET A 81 -8.28 0.91 17.39
C MET A 81 -7.25 1.99 17.73
N ASP A 82 -5.95 1.66 17.74
CA ASP A 82 -4.86 2.57 18.09
C ASP A 82 -4.10 3.06 16.85
N LEU A 83 -4.40 2.50 15.67
CA LEU A 83 -3.60 2.69 14.46
C LEU A 83 -3.57 4.15 14.00
N ALA A 84 -4.70 4.85 14.06
CA ALA A 84 -4.78 6.26 13.67
C ALA A 84 -3.94 7.17 14.58
N GLU A 85 -3.84 6.84 15.87
CA GLU A 85 -2.98 7.56 16.80
C GLU A 85 -1.50 7.24 16.53
N ALA A 86 -1.18 5.96 16.33
CA ALA A 86 0.19 5.49 16.15
C ALA A 86 0.90 6.08 14.91
N VAL A 87 0.14 6.49 13.88
CA VAL A 87 0.68 7.10 12.66
C VAL A 87 0.61 8.62 12.66
N ARG A 88 0.18 9.25 13.76
CA ARG A 88 0.07 10.70 13.84
C ARG A 88 1.47 11.32 14.00
N THR A 89 2.17 11.45 12.88
CA THR A 89 3.51 12.05 12.72
C THR A 89 3.51 13.10 11.63
#